data_AF-A0A2A9NX52-F1
#
_entry.id   AF-A0A2A9NX52-F1
#
_cell.length_a   1.000
_cell.length_b   1.000
_cell.length_c   1.000
_cell.angle_alpha   90.00
_cell.angle_beta   90.00
_cell.angle_gamma   90.00
#
_symmetry.space_group_name_H-M   'P 1'
#
loop_
_entity.id
_entity.type
_entity.pdbx_description
1 polymer ?
#
loop_
_entity_poly.entity_id
_entity_poly.type
_entity_poly.pdbx_seq_one_letter_code
_entity_poly.pdbx_strand_id
1 'polypeptide(L)'
;MPKDVALAVVDGDPEAYETDNVHIIYDEIASHFSSTRYKPWPIIANFLDNLPTGWVGLDAGTGNGKYLSLPANRPGDLWTIGMDRSLNLLKIAKQAGGTNTLRELVLGNVLHNCWRAGAFDYAISIATIHHLSTEERRILAIQRLLEAVSPNYGRVLIYVWAIEQDELSKRRVPTSGNVTTGKDVMVPWVQQPALNSVSHDAQQRVHNRYYHMFAKGELQSLVRQAADNLQLEVGAVPENGKLGRRGIEIVQDGWERSNYYTELRCWKCS
;
A
#
# COMPACT_ATOMS: atom_id res chain seq x y z
N MET A 1 -14.57 23.35 -5.48
CA MET A 1 -13.38 23.60 -4.65
C MET A 1 -13.10 22.37 -3.80
N PRO A 2 -11.83 21.93 -3.65
CA PRO A 2 -11.47 20.85 -2.72
C PRO A 2 -11.93 21.17 -1.30
N LYS A 3 -12.40 20.17 -0.56
CA LYS A 3 -12.76 20.35 0.86
C LYS A 3 -11.55 20.05 1.75
N ASP A 4 -11.36 20.86 2.78
CA ASP A 4 -10.38 20.55 3.82
C ASP A 4 -10.75 19.26 4.53
N VAL A 5 -9.74 18.40 4.72
CA VAL A 5 -9.86 17.25 5.62
C VAL A 5 -9.55 17.69 7.05
N ALA A 6 -10.20 17.07 8.03
CA ALA A 6 -9.91 17.34 9.44
C ALA A 6 -8.58 16.68 9.83
N LEU A 7 -7.80 17.34 10.68
CA LEU A 7 -6.64 16.71 11.31
C LEU A 7 -7.11 15.61 12.26
N ALA A 8 -6.39 14.50 12.29
CA ALA A 8 -6.61 13.41 13.22
C ALA A 8 -5.64 13.53 14.41
N VAL A 9 -6.10 13.09 15.57
CA VAL A 9 -5.26 12.88 16.75
C VAL A 9 -5.30 11.39 17.03
N VAL A 10 -4.14 10.73 16.98
CA VAL A 10 -4.02 9.33 17.36
C VAL A 10 -3.87 9.28 18.88
N ASP A 11 -4.85 8.69 19.55
CA ASP A 11 -4.85 8.48 20.99
C ASP A 11 -4.96 6.99 21.34
N GLY A 12 -4.47 6.64 22.54
CA GLY A 12 -4.56 5.27 23.05
C GLY A 12 -3.67 4.26 22.31
N ASP A 13 -4.17 3.03 22.24
CA ASP A 13 -3.47 1.91 21.58
C ASP A 13 -3.57 2.02 20.05
N PRO A 14 -2.44 2.04 19.32
CA PRO A 14 -2.44 2.17 17.87
C PRO A 14 -3.25 1.12 17.11
N GLU A 15 -3.28 -0.14 17.57
CA GLU A 15 -3.99 -1.22 16.90
C GLU A 15 -5.50 -1.12 17.09
N ALA A 16 -5.94 -0.76 18.31
CA ALA A 16 -7.33 -0.42 18.58
C ALA A 16 -7.78 0.78 17.74
N TYR A 17 -6.97 1.84 17.71
CA TYR A 17 -7.25 3.04 16.92
C TYR A 17 -7.41 2.73 15.42
N GLU A 18 -6.51 1.93 14.84
CA GLU A 18 -6.61 1.46 13.46
C GLU A 18 -7.83 0.57 13.22
N THR A 19 -8.21 -0.25 14.21
CA THR A 19 -9.38 -1.11 14.10
C THR A 19 -10.66 -0.29 13.91
N ASP A 20 -10.84 0.73 14.74
CA ASP A 20 -12.05 1.56 14.74
C ASP A 20 -12.06 2.57 13.58
N ASN A 21 -10.91 3.15 13.24
CA ASN A 21 -10.82 4.24 12.26
C ASN A 21 -10.40 3.79 10.85
N VAL A 22 -10.05 2.51 10.67
CA VAL A 22 -9.66 1.94 9.38
C VAL A 22 -10.34 0.60 9.14
N HIS A 23 -10.03 -0.43 9.95
CA HIS A 23 -10.32 -1.82 9.59
C HIS A 23 -11.82 -2.10 9.48
N ILE A 24 -12.60 -1.73 10.50
CA ILE A 24 -14.06 -1.92 10.51
C ILE A 24 -14.68 -1.16 9.33
N ILE A 25 -14.28 0.10 9.14
CA ILE A 25 -14.84 0.95 8.09
C ILE A 25 -14.59 0.36 6.70
N TYR A 26 -13.36 -0.07 6.40
CA TYR A 26 -13.04 -0.66 5.10
C TYR A 26 -13.82 -1.94 4.82
N ASP A 27 -14.02 -2.77 5.83
CA ASP A 27 -14.82 -3.99 5.70
C ASP A 27 -16.29 -3.68 5.44
N GLU A 28 -16.84 -2.62 6.07
CA GLU A 28 -18.21 -2.13 5.85
C GLU A 28 -18.41 -1.53 4.45
N ILE A 29 -17.46 -0.73 3.95
CA ILE A 29 -17.61 -0.01 2.67
C ILE A 29 -17.13 -0.79 1.44
N ALA A 30 -16.66 -2.03 1.61
CA ALA A 30 -15.94 -2.80 0.60
C ALA A 30 -16.64 -2.85 -0.78
N SER A 31 -17.96 -3.06 -0.80
CA SER A 31 -18.76 -3.14 -2.04
C SER A 31 -18.78 -1.81 -2.79
N HIS A 32 -19.10 -0.70 -2.12
CA HIS A 32 -19.12 0.64 -2.71
C HIS A 32 -17.70 1.09 -3.10
N PHE A 33 -16.70 0.81 -2.27
CA PHE A 33 -15.30 1.08 -2.56
C PHE A 33 -14.85 0.43 -3.86
N SER A 34 -15.14 -0.86 -4.05
CA SER A 34 -14.73 -1.61 -5.23
C SER A 34 -15.36 -1.06 -6.52
N SER A 35 -16.63 -0.68 -6.48
CA SER A 35 -17.40 -0.19 -7.65
C SER A 35 -16.87 1.09 -8.31
N THR A 36 -15.97 1.83 -7.65
CA THR A 36 -15.52 3.15 -8.08
C THR A 36 -14.04 3.20 -8.51
N ARG A 37 -13.30 2.08 -8.43
CA ARG A 37 -11.85 2.07 -8.64
C ARG A 37 -11.36 0.83 -9.42
N TYR A 38 -11.11 1.02 -10.71
CA TYR A 38 -10.65 -0.06 -11.58
C TYR A 38 -9.34 0.22 -12.33
N LYS A 39 -9.06 1.46 -12.72
CA LYS A 39 -7.90 1.75 -13.58
C LYS A 39 -6.57 1.67 -12.81
N PRO A 40 -5.63 0.77 -13.18
CA PRO A 40 -4.28 0.74 -12.62
C PRO A 40 -3.56 2.07 -12.74
N TRP A 41 -2.77 2.40 -11.71
CA TRP A 41 -1.86 3.53 -11.80
C TRP A 41 -0.70 3.16 -12.74
N PRO A 42 -0.27 4.07 -13.64
CA PRO A 42 0.75 3.78 -14.63
C PRO A 42 2.05 3.25 -14.03
N ILE A 43 2.54 3.84 -12.93
CA ILE A 43 3.81 3.40 -12.32
C ILE A 43 3.74 1.95 -11.80
N ILE A 44 2.63 1.55 -11.18
CA ILE A 44 2.45 0.16 -10.70
C ILE A 44 2.31 -0.80 -11.87
N ALA A 45 1.53 -0.44 -12.90
CA ALA A 45 1.38 -1.28 -14.08
C ALA A 45 2.72 -1.48 -14.79
N ASN A 46 3.52 -0.41 -14.94
CA ASN A 46 4.85 -0.48 -15.53
C ASN A 46 5.82 -1.33 -14.69
N PHE A 47 5.80 -1.18 -13.36
CA PHE A 47 6.61 -2.01 -12.48
C PHE A 47 6.33 -3.51 -12.71
N LEU A 48 5.05 -3.89 -12.70
CA LEU A 48 4.64 -5.29 -12.90
C LEU A 48 4.93 -5.79 -14.31
N ASP A 49 4.75 -4.95 -15.33
CA ASP A 49 5.04 -5.31 -16.72
C ASP A 49 6.53 -5.63 -16.95
N ASN A 50 7.43 -4.95 -16.23
CA ASN A 50 8.88 -5.15 -16.33
C ASN A 50 9.43 -6.27 -15.42
N LEU A 51 8.61 -7.05 -14.72
CA LEU A 51 9.08 -8.19 -13.93
C LEU A 51 9.32 -9.44 -14.81
N PRO A 52 10.34 -10.27 -14.54
CA PRO A 52 10.53 -11.49 -15.31
C PRO A 52 9.34 -12.46 -15.19
N THR A 53 9.05 -13.21 -16.26
CA THR A 53 8.06 -14.29 -16.26
C THR A 53 8.43 -15.36 -15.23
N GLY A 54 7.43 -15.91 -14.53
CA GLY A 54 7.57 -16.92 -13.51
C GLY A 54 7.78 -16.36 -12.09
N TRP A 55 7.91 -15.04 -11.94
CA TRP A 55 8.07 -14.43 -10.61
C TRP A 55 6.81 -14.57 -9.77
N VAL A 56 7.02 -14.89 -8.48
CA VAL A 56 5.99 -14.99 -7.46
C VAL A 56 5.97 -13.72 -6.62
N GLY A 57 4.79 -13.14 -6.46
CA GLY A 57 4.62 -11.82 -5.85
C GLY A 57 3.70 -11.79 -4.64
N LEU A 58 3.90 -10.79 -3.79
CA LEU A 58 2.99 -10.41 -2.73
C LEU A 58 2.34 -9.05 -3.03
N ASP A 59 1.01 -8.97 -2.97
CA ASP A 59 0.28 -7.70 -2.92
C ASP A 59 -0.22 -7.47 -1.48
N ALA A 60 0.53 -6.67 -0.70
CA ALA A 60 0.29 -6.43 0.72
C ALA A 60 -0.67 -5.25 0.93
N GLY A 61 -1.90 -5.56 1.33
CA GLY A 61 -3.05 -4.66 1.27
C GLY A 61 -3.69 -4.65 -0.11
N THR A 62 -3.97 -5.83 -0.67
CA THR A 62 -4.45 -6.00 -2.05
C THR A 62 -5.82 -5.36 -2.31
N GLY A 63 -6.58 -5.06 -1.25
CA GLY A 63 -7.92 -4.51 -1.35
C GLY A 63 -8.83 -5.37 -2.22
N ASN A 64 -9.43 -4.78 -3.25
CA ASN A 64 -10.30 -5.49 -4.18
C ASN A 64 -9.55 -6.27 -5.27
N GLY A 65 -8.24 -6.47 -5.14
CA GLY A 65 -7.43 -7.27 -6.05
C GLY A 65 -7.07 -6.56 -7.36
N LYS A 66 -7.13 -5.22 -7.39
CA LYS A 66 -6.91 -4.38 -8.58
C LYS A 66 -5.66 -4.74 -9.39
N TYR A 67 -4.60 -5.20 -8.74
CA TYR A 67 -3.31 -5.52 -9.37
C TYR A 67 -3.07 -7.02 -9.57
N LEU A 68 -3.91 -7.90 -9.00
CA LEU A 68 -3.71 -9.36 -9.04
C LEU A 68 -3.87 -9.97 -10.44
N SER A 69 -4.45 -9.22 -11.37
CA SER A 69 -4.63 -9.62 -12.77
C SER A 69 -3.62 -8.99 -13.71
N LEU A 70 -2.63 -8.26 -13.18
CA LEU A 70 -1.57 -7.64 -13.98
C LEU A 70 -0.33 -8.55 -14.02
N PRO A 71 0.51 -8.40 -15.05
CA PRO A 71 0.39 -7.49 -16.19
C PRO A 71 -0.65 -7.95 -17.23
N ALA A 72 -1.41 -7.01 -17.79
CA ALA A 72 -2.58 -7.30 -18.62
C ALA A 72 -2.25 -7.82 -20.04
N ASN A 73 -1.06 -7.49 -20.55
CA ASN A 73 -0.54 -7.91 -21.85
C ASN A 73 0.02 -9.35 -21.84
N ARG A 74 0.32 -9.92 -20.67
CA ARG A 74 0.85 -11.28 -20.50
C ARG A 74 0.23 -11.97 -19.27
N PRO A 75 -1.09 -12.22 -19.30
CA PRO A 75 -1.82 -12.76 -18.16
C PRO A 75 -1.30 -14.16 -17.78
N GLY A 76 -0.98 -14.35 -16.50
CA GLY A 76 -0.47 -15.61 -15.98
C GLY A 76 1.06 -15.70 -15.91
N ASP A 77 1.78 -14.72 -16.45
CA ASP A 77 3.25 -14.68 -16.35
C ASP A 77 3.76 -14.42 -14.93
N LEU A 78 2.97 -13.73 -14.11
CA LEU A 78 3.27 -13.48 -12.70
C LEU A 78 2.26 -14.22 -11.83
N TRP A 79 2.72 -14.82 -10.74
CA TRP A 79 1.85 -15.41 -9.75
C TRP A 79 1.81 -14.55 -8.48
N THR A 80 0.81 -13.68 -8.37
CA THR A 80 0.66 -12.79 -7.20
C THR A 80 -0.31 -13.38 -6.17
N ILE A 81 0.12 -13.42 -4.91
CA ILE A 81 -0.73 -13.70 -3.76
C ILE A 81 -1.16 -12.36 -3.15
N GLY A 82 -2.47 -12.14 -3.03
CA GLY A 82 -3.02 -10.96 -2.39
C GLY A 82 -3.21 -11.18 -0.89
N MET A 83 -2.79 -10.22 -0.08
CA MET A 83 -3.05 -10.21 1.36
C MET A 83 -3.81 -8.96 1.75
N ASP A 84 -4.89 -9.08 2.52
CA ASP A 84 -5.63 -7.93 3.05
C ASP A 84 -6.24 -8.24 4.40
N ARG A 85 -6.54 -7.19 5.17
CA ARG A 85 -7.15 -7.28 6.50
C ARG A 85 -8.67 -7.34 6.43
N SER A 86 -9.28 -6.84 5.34
CA SER A 86 -10.71 -6.88 5.09
C SER A 86 -11.11 -8.17 4.36
N LEU A 87 -11.89 -8.99 5.04
CA LEU A 87 -12.44 -10.21 4.46
C LEU A 87 -13.41 -9.89 3.31
N ASN A 88 -14.16 -8.79 3.40
CA ASN A 88 -15.10 -8.40 2.35
C ASN A 88 -14.39 -7.93 1.08
N LEU A 89 -13.27 -7.22 1.21
CA LEU A 89 -12.41 -6.88 0.06
C LEU A 89 -11.80 -8.14 -0.57
N LEU A 90 -11.31 -9.10 0.23
CA LEU A 90 -10.80 -10.37 -0.28
C LEU A 90 -11.85 -11.19 -1.03
N LYS A 91 -13.09 -11.25 -0.53
CA LYS A 91 -14.20 -11.91 -1.24
C LYS A 91 -14.40 -11.32 -2.64
N ILE A 92 -14.24 -10.01 -2.79
CA ILE A 92 -14.30 -9.33 -4.10
C ILE A 92 -13.05 -9.63 -4.92
N ALA A 93 -11.86 -9.54 -4.32
CA ALA A 93 -10.58 -9.77 -4.98
C ALA A 93 -10.47 -11.18 -5.59
N LYS A 94 -11.21 -12.15 -5.05
CA LYS A 94 -11.21 -13.54 -5.52
C LYS A 94 -11.55 -13.66 -7.01
N GLN A 95 -12.31 -12.72 -7.56
CA GLN A 95 -12.72 -12.65 -8.97
C GLN A 95 -12.08 -11.48 -9.73
N ALA A 96 -11.01 -10.88 -9.19
CA ALA A 96 -10.34 -9.75 -9.83
C ALA A 96 -9.80 -10.15 -11.22
N GLY A 97 -9.98 -9.26 -12.21
CA GLY A 97 -9.56 -9.51 -13.60
C GLY A 97 -10.48 -10.46 -14.39
N GLY A 98 -11.65 -10.83 -13.87
CA GLY A 98 -12.66 -11.62 -14.58
C GLY A 98 -13.02 -12.91 -13.86
N THR A 99 -14.10 -13.57 -14.31
CA THR A 99 -14.73 -14.70 -13.62
C THR A 99 -14.04 -16.05 -13.85
N ASN A 100 -13.09 -16.13 -14.78
CA ASN A 100 -12.51 -17.39 -15.25
C ASN A 100 -11.22 -17.77 -14.51
N THR A 101 -10.74 -16.94 -13.59
CA THR A 101 -9.52 -17.18 -12.82
C THR A 101 -9.74 -16.75 -11.38
N LEU A 102 -9.57 -17.69 -10.45
CA LEU A 102 -9.59 -17.37 -9.02
C LEU A 102 -8.23 -16.84 -8.60
N ARG A 103 -8.23 -15.84 -7.72
CA ARG A 103 -7.01 -15.28 -7.14
C ARG A 103 -6.63 -15.98 -5.84
N GLU A 104 -5.33 -16.13 -5.63
CA GLU A 104 -4.75 -16.59 -4.37
C GLU A 104 -4.77 -15.46 -3.35
N LEU A 105 -5.41 -15.70 -2.20
CA LEU A 105 -5.72 -14.66 -1.23
C LEU A 105 -5.51 -15.14 0.20
N VAL A 106 -4.96 -14.27 1.03
CA VAL A 106 -4.71 -14.51 2.45
C VAL A 106 -5.32 -13.38 3.29
N LEU A 107 -6.15 -13.76 4.27
CA LEU A 107 -6.57 -12.83 5.32
C LEU A 107 -5.40 -12.61 6.27
N GLY A 108 -4.90 -11.39 6.34
CA GLY A 108 -3.69 -11.09 7.10
C GLY A 108 -3.53 -9.61 7.44
N ASN A 109 -2.56 -9.32 8.29
CA ASN A 109 -2.14 -7.96 8.63
C ASN A 109 -0.73 -7.73 8.07
N VAL A 110 -0.50 -6.60 7.42
CA VAL A 110 0.80 -6.21 6.85
C VAL A 110 1.92 -6.07 7.89
N LEU A 111 1.57 -6.01 9.18
CA LEU A 111 2.52 -6.00 10.29
C LEU A 111 2.98 -7.39 10.73
N HIS A 112 2.26 -8.45 10.35
CA HIS A 112 2.53 -9.81 10.79
C HIS A 112 3.58 -10.48 9.89
N ASN A 113 4.45 -11.27 10.50
CA ASN A 113 5.42 -12.09 9.80
C ASN A 113 4.86 -13.51 9.54
N CYS A 114 3.97 -13.62 8.55
CA CYS A 114 3.31 -14.88 8.21
C CYS A 114 3.97 -15.63 7.03
N TRP A 115 5.04 -15.08 6.48
CA TRP A 115 5.75 -15.61 5.32
C TRP A 115 7.11 -16.17 5.74
N ARG A 116 7.63 -17.13 4.96
CA ARG A 116 9.05 -17.47 5.09
C ARG A 116 9.87 -16.30 4.54
N ALA A 117 11.00 -16.02 5.17
CA ALA A 117 11.90 -15.00 4.66
C ALA A 117 12.35 -15.34 3.23
N GLY A 118 12.26 -14.37 2.31
CA GLY A 118 12.60 -14.56 0.91
C GLY A 118 11.64 -15.44 0.11
N ALA A 119 10.40 -15.61 0.55
CA ALA A 119 9.39 -16.43 -0.15
C ALA A 119 8.95 -15.85 -1.50
N PHE A 120 9.12 -14.54 -1.72
CA PHE A 120 8.64 -13.85 -2.92
C PHE A 120 9.79 -13.25 -3.74
N ASP A 121 9.61 -13.16 -5.04
CA ASP A 121 10.53 -12.44 -5.92
C ASP A 121 10.23 -10.94 -5.92
N TYR A 122 8.98 -10.55 -5.66
CA TYR A 122 8.60 -9.16 -5.49
C TYR A 122 7.45 -8.96 -4.49
N ALA A 123 7.32 -7.72 -4.00
CA ALA A 123 6.18 -7.29 -3.22
C ALA A 123 5.72 -5.90 -3.62
N ILE A 124 4.41 -5.64 -3.53
CA ILE A 124 3.84 -4.31 -3.67
C ILE A 124 3.01 -3.96 -2.43
N SER A 125 2.98 -2.69 -2.05
CA SER A 125 2.14 -2.15 -0.99
C SER A 125 1.55 -0.82 -1.46
N ILE A 126 0.33 -0.86 -2.00
CA ILE A 126 -0.25 0.24 -2.75
C ILE A 126 -1.43 0.84 -1.99
N ALA A 127 -1.25 2.07 -1.49
CA ALA A 127 -2.24 2.76 -0.65
C ALA A 127 -2.63 1.94 0.59
N THR A 128 -1.63 1.35 1.24
CA THR A 128 -1.81 0.50 2.43
C THR A 128 -1.21 1.14 3.68
N ILE A 129 0.11 1.34 3.73
CA ILE A 129 0.81 1.72 4.97
C ILE A 129 0.45 3.11 5.51
N HIS A 130 -0.15 3.98 4.69
CA HIS A 130 -0.70 5.25 5.18
C HIS A 130 -1.89 5.08 6.14
N HIS A 131 -2.40 3.86 6.31
CA HIS A 131 -3.45 3.57 7.28
C HIS A 131 -2.91 3.19 8.66
N LEU A 132 -1.59 3.03 8.79
CA LEU A 132 -0.96 2.70 10.05
C LEU A 132 -0.72 3.98 10.85
N SER A 133 -1.19 3.98 12.09
CA SER A 133 -1.39 5.19 12.88
C SER A 133 -0.10 5.78 13.46
N THR A 134 0.96 4.98 13.57
CA THR A 134 2.26 5.44 14.06
C THR A 134 3.40 5.19 13.07
N GLU A 135 4.46 5.98 13.22
CA GLU A 135 5.66 5.84 12.39
C GLU A 135 6.30 4.46 12.55
N GLU A 136 6.38 3.96 13.79
CA GLU A 136 6.97 2.66 14.11
C GLU A 136 6.24 1.52 13.39
N ARG A 137 4.90 1.59 13.32
CA ARG A 137 4.09 0.60 12.60
C ARG A 137 4.30 0.70 11.09
N ARG A 138 4.44 1.91 10.54
CA ARG A 138 4.78 2.11 9.12
C ARG A 138 6.16 1.54 8.78
N ILE A 139 7.17 1.79 9.61
CA ILE A 139 8.50 1.20 9.48
C ILE A 139 8.41 -0.32 9.54
N LEU A 140 7.68 -0.86 10.52
CA LEU A 140 7.49 -2.30 10.68
C LEU A 140 6.88 -2.94 9.43
N ALA A 141 5.86 -2.34 8.82
CA ALA A 141 5.28 -2.84 7.57
C ALA A 141 6.30 -2.89 6.42
N ILE A 142 7.18 -1.88 6.31
CA ILE A 142 8.26 -1.87 5.32
C ILE A 142 9.26 -3.00 5.60
N GLN A 143 9.61 -3.23 6.87
CA GLN A 143 10.47 -4.37 7.25
C GLN A 143 9.86 -5.70 6.82
N ARG A 144 8.55 -5.91 7.02
CA ARG A 144 7.87 -7.15 6.60
C ARG A 144 7.90 -7.36 5.09
N LEU A 145 7.78 -6.29 4.29
CA LEU A 145 7.95 -6.37 2.84
C LEU A 145 9.37 -6.80 2.46
N LEU A 146 10.38 -6.20 3.09
CA LEU A 146 11.80 -6.50 2.82
C LEU A 146 12.18 -7.92 3.24
N GLU A 147 11.64 -8.41 4.35
CA GLU A 147 11.86 -9.79 4.82
C GLU A 147 11.14 -10.81 3.92
N ALA A 148 9.97 -10.47 3.38
CA ALA A 148 9.18 -11.37 2.54
C ALA A 148 9.83 -11.62 1.17
N VAL A 149 10.55 -10.65 0.61
CA VAL A 149 11.17 -10.79 -0.72
C VAL A 149 12.58 -11.37 -0.66
N SER A 150 13.01 -12.00 -1.76
CA SER A 150 14.34 -12.58 -1.91
C SER A 150 15.43 -11.57 -1.54
N PRO A 151 16.35 -11.88 -0.61
CA PRO A 151 17.42 -10.95 -0.24
C PRO A 151 18.46 -10.76 -1.36
N ASN A 152 18.42 -11.57 -2.42
CA ASN A 152 19.43 -11.55 -3.48
C ASN A 152 19.06 -10.61 -4.62
N TYR A 153 17.77 -10.47 -4.92
CA TYR A 153 17.27 -9.75 -6.09
C TYR A 153 15.85 -9.21 -5.93
N GLY A 154 15.21 -9.43 -4.78
CA GLY A 154 13.81 -9.14 -4.55
C GLY A 154 13.47 -7.67 -4.81
N ARG A 155 12.32 -7.39 -5.43
CA ARG A 155 11.89 -6.02 -5.71
C ARG A 155 10.67 -5.63 -4.88
N VAL A 156 10.66 -4.41 -4.34
CA VAL A 156 9.52 -3.91 -3.56
C VAL A 156 9.06 -2.57 -4.12
N LEU A 157 7.75 -2.40 -4.33
CA LEU A 157 7.16 -1.09 -4.68
C LEU A 157 6.17 -0.64 -3.60
N ILE A 158 6.45 0.52 -2.99
CA ILE A 158 5.58 1.14 -2.00
C ILE A 158 4.97 2.40 -2.60
N TYR A 159 3.67 2.62 -2.40
CA TYR A 159 2.93 3.76 -2.95
C TYR A 159 1.96 4.32 -1.90
N VAL A 160 2.11 5.59 -1.53
CA VAL A 160 1.40 6.23 -0.40
C VAL A 160 0.83 7.60 -0.77
N TRP A 161 -0.16 8.08 -0.03
CA TRP A 161 -0.81 9.36 -0.33
C TRP A 161 0.09 10.51 0.12
N ALA A 162 0.26 11.52 -0.72
CA ALA A 162 1.09 12.69 -0.46
C ALA A 162 0.27 13.85 0.11
N ILE A 163 0.88 14.73 0.89
CA ILE A 163 0.24 16.00 1.30
C ILE A 163 -0.05 16.88 0.08
N GLU A 164 0.88 16.90 -0.88
CA GLU A 164 0.76 17.57 -2.17
C GLU A 164 -0.31 16.87 -3.01
N GLN A 165 -1.38 17.60 -3.29
CA GLN A 165 -2.52 17.13 -4.07
C GLN A 165 -2.57 17.85 -5.42
N ASP A 166 -2.87 17.11 -6.48
CA ASP A 166 -3.06 17.65 -7.83
C ASP A 166 -4.43 18.35 -8.00
N GLU A 167 -4.62 18.99 -9.15
CA GLU A 167 -5.84 19.72 -9.50
C GLU A 167 -7.10 18.84 -9.59
N LEU A 168 -6.93 17.52 -9.76
CA LEU A 168 -8.03 16.55 -9.80
C LEU A 168 -8.44 16.10 -8.40
N SER A 169 -7.66 16.43 -7.37
CA SER A 169 -7.98 16.08 -6.00
C SER A 169 -9.20 16.83 -5.49
N LYS A 170 -10.10 16.07 -4.86
CA LYS A 170 -11.31 16.60 -4.21
C LYS A 170 -11.04 17.08 -2.78
N ARG A 171 -9.79 16.97 -2.31
CA ARG A 171 -9.41 17.16 -0.90
C ARG A 171 -8.20 18.07 -0.81
N ARG A 172 -8.12 18.81 0.30
CA ARG A 172 -6.96 19.61 0.66
C ARG A 172 -6.54 19.25 2.09
N VAL A 173 -5.25 18.99 2.28
CA VAL A 173 -4.66 18.77 3.60
C VAL A 173 -4.35 20.13 4.21
N PRO A 174 -4.83 20.46 5.42
CA PRO A 174 -4.49 21.71 6.07
C PRO A 174 -2.98 21.74 6.39
N THR A 175 -2.26 22.68 5.80
CA THR A 175 -0.81 22.87 6.01
C THR A 175 -0.49 24.31 6.38
N SER A 176 0.42 24.50 7.33
CA SER A 176 0.96 25.81 7.71
C SER A 176 2.48 25.81 7.62
N GLY A 177 3.07 26.72 6.84
CA GLY A 177 4.52 26.84 6.67
C GLY A 177 5.14 25.72 5.83
N ASN A 178 6.46 25.56 5.94
CA ASN A 178 7.19 24.47 5.27
C ASN A 178 6.83 23.14 5.94
N VAL A 179 6.27 22.22 5.16
CA VAL A 179 5.87 20.90 5.64
C VAL A 179 7.02 19.91 5.48
N THR A 180 7.62 19.51 6.60
CA THR A 180 8.73 18.55 6.64
C THR A 180 8.32 17.18 7.19
N THR A 181 7.13 17.08 7.77
CA THR A 181 6.56 15.86 8.35
C THR A 181 5.16 15.61 7.84
N GLY A 182 4.78 14.34 7.77
CA GLY A 182 3.44 13.92 7.37
C GLY A 182 2.35 14.47 8.28
N LYS A 183 1.10 14.35 7.82
CA LYS A 183 -0.09 14.82 8.55
C LYS A 183 -1.12 13.74 8.67
N ASP A 184 -1.54 13.50 9.90
CA ASP A 184 -2.64 12.63 10.24
C ASP A 184 -3.97 13.34 9.98
N VAL A 185 -4.86 12.70 9.22
CA VAL A 185 -6.13 13.30 8.80
C VAL A 185 -7.27 12.29 8.81
N MET A 186 -8.49 12.81 8.95
CA MET A 186 -9.73 12.06 8.77
C MET A 186 -10.32 12.36 7.39
N VAL A 187 -10.38 11.33 6.56
CA VAL A 187 -10.89 11.41 5.19
C VAL A 187 -12.33 10.89 5.15
N PRO A 188 -13.32 11.74 4.84
CA PRO A 188 -14.70 11.29 4.73
C PRO A 188 -14.91 10.40 3.50
N TRP A 189 -15.62 9.30 3.73
CA TRP A 189 -16.18 8.42 2.71
C TRP A 189 -17.70 8.49 2.78
N VAL A 190 -18.29 9.01 1.70
CA VAL A 190 -19.72 9.18 1.59
C VAL A 190 -20.28 8.00 0.83
N GLN A 191 -21.06 7.16 1.51
CA GLN A 191 -21.77 6.06 0.88
C GLN A 191 -23.09 6.59 0.33
N GLN A 192 -23.27 6.53 -1.00
CA GLN A 192 -24.56 6.86 -1.59
C GLN A 192 -25.55 5.73 -1.31
N PRO A 193 -26.84 6.04 -1.04
CA PRO A 193 -27.87 5.03 -0.95
C PRO A 193 -27.88 4.17 -2.22
N ALA A 194 -28.05 2.86 -2.08
CA ALA A 194 -28.27 2.00 -3.23
C ALA A 194 -29.53 2.48 -3.96
N LEU A 195 -29.46 2.63 -5.29
CA LEU A 195 -30.55 3.13 -6.16
C LEU A 195 -31.90 2.39 -5.99
N ASN A 196 -31.94 1.27 -5.26
CA ASN A 196 -33.11 0.43 -5.04
C ASN A 196 -33.69 0.46 -3.61
N SER A 197 -33.22 1.32 -2.70
CA SER A 197 -33.84 1.46 -1.38
C SER A 197 -35.04 2.40 -1.44
N VAL A 198 -36.25 1.84 -1.52
CA VAL A 198 -37.54 2.56 -1.50
C VAL A 198 -37.90 3.12 -0.10
N SER A 199 -36.92 3.22 0.80
CA SER A 199 -37.10 3.77 2.14
C SER A 199 -36.77 5.27 2.14
N HIS A 200 -37.75 6.10 2.49
CA HIS A 200 -37.60 7.54 2.71
C HIS A 200 -36.62 7.92 3.84
N ASP A 201 -35.95 6.94 4.45
CA ASP A 201 -35.04 7.05 5.59
C ASP A 201 -33.60 6.64 5.27
N ALA A 202 -33.24 6.55 3.97
CA ALA A 202 -31.88 6.24 3.56
C ALA A 202 -30.93 7.43 3.83
N GLN A 203 -30.58 7.63 5.10
CA GLN A 203 -29.58 8.61 5.52
C GLN A 203 -28.24 8.29 4.84
N GLN A 204 -27.68 9.32 4.23
CA GLN A 204 -26.33 9.28 3.67
C GLN A 204 -25.34 9.01 4.80
N ARG A 205 -24.77 7.80 4.85
CA ARG A 205 -23.77 7.44 5.84
C ARG A 205 -22.42 7.99 5.42
N VAL A 206 -21.77 8.71 6.33
CA VAL A 206 -20.41 9.23 6.16
C VAL A 206 -19.51 8.52 7.15
N HIS A 207 -18.51 7.81 6.65
CA HIS A 207 -17.48 7.18 7.47
C HIS A 207 -16.20 8.01 7.38
N ASN A 208 -15.62 8.38 8.52
CA ASN A 208 -14.36 9.11 8.56
C ASN A 208 -13.22 8.12 8.75
N ARG A 209 -12.32 8.04 7.78
CA ARG A 209 -11.22 7.07 7.78
C ARG A 209 -9.91 7.75 8.10
N TYR A 210 -9.11 7.13 8.94
CA TYR A 210 -7.77 7.64 9.24
C TYR A 210 -6.81 7.45 8.05
N TYR A 211 -5.99 8.47 7.82
CA TYR A 211 -4.85 8.44 6.90
C TYR A 211 -3.69 9.26 7.46
N HIS A 212 -2.48 8.75 7.29
CA HIS A 212 -1.25 9.50 7.35
C HIS A 212 -0.86 10.00 5.95
N MET A 213 -0.97 11.30 5.71
CA MET A 213 -0.58 11.94 4.45
C MET A 213 0.92 12.23 4.49
N PHE A 214 1.69 11.61 3.60
CA PHE A 214 3.15 11.69 3.61
C PHE A 214 3.64 13.04 3.08
N ALA A 215 4.65 13.61 3.75
CA ALA A 215 5.43 14.73 3.26
C ALA A 215 6.52 14.27 2.27
N LYS A 216 7.04 15.20 1.47
CA LYS A 216 8.16 14.94 0.57
C LYS A 216 9.37 14.37 1.32
N GLY A 217 9.87 13.22 0.86
CA GLY A 217 11.05 12.55 1.41
C GLY A 217 10.78 11.68 2.64
N GLU A 218 9.59 11.77 3.25
CA GLU A 218 9.23 10.97 4.43
C GLU A 218 9.23 9.47 4.14
N LEU A 219 8.63 9.04 3.02
CA LEU A 219 8.64 7.62 2.63
C LEU A 219 10.06 7.08 2.49
N GLN A 220 10.96 7.85 1.86
CA GLN A 220 12.36 7.48 1.71
C GLN A 220 13.06 7.38 3.08
N SER A 221 12.76 8.30 4.00
CA SER A 221 13.26 8.24 5.37
C SER A 221 12.82 6.95 6.08
N LEU A 222 11.53 6.59 6.01
CA LEU A 222 11.02 5.35 6.62
C LEU A 222 11.67 4.09 6.02
N VAL A 223 11.93 4.08 4.71
CA VAL A 223 12.66 2.99 4.05
C VAL A 223 14.07 2.85 4.61
N ARG A 224 14.80 3.96 4.80
CA ARG A 224 16.14 3.94 5.38
C ARG A 224 16.12 3.45 6.82
N GLN A 225 15.19 3.93 7.64
CA GLN A 225 15.02 3.46 9.01
C GLN A 225 14.68 1.96 9.07
N ALA A 226 13.81 1.47 8.18
CA ALA A 226 13.49 0.04 8.08
C ALA A 226 14.71 -0.81 7.69
N ALA A 227 15.53 -0.33 6.74
CA ALA A 227 16.77 -0.97 6.35
C ALA A 227 17.78 -1.00 7.51
N ASP A 228 17.98 0.11 8.20
CA ASP A 228 18.87 0.21 9.36
C ASP A 228 18.46 -0.76 10.47
N ASN A 229 17.15 -0.84 10.79
CA ASN A 229 16.62 -1.78 11.77
C ASN A 229 16.82 -3.25 11.37
N LEU A 230 16.90 -3.55 10.07
CA LEU A 230 17.21 -4.88 9.54
C LEU A 230 18.70 -5.10 9.28
N GLN A 231 19.55 -4.13 9.63
CA GLN A 231 21.00 -4.14 9.37
C GLN A 231 21.33 -4.32 7.87
N LEU A 232 20.54 -3.68 7.01
CA LEU A 232 20.71 -3.66 5.57
C LEU A 232 21.40 -2.37 5.15
N GLU A 233 22.37 -2.47 4.25
CA GLU A 233 23.00 -1.28 3.67
C GLU A 233 22.09 -0.62 2.65
N VAL A 234 22.05 0.70 2.62
CA VAL A 234 21.28 1.44 1.61
C VAL A 234 22.24 1.98 0.54
N GLY A 235 22.10 1.49 -0.69
CA GLY A 235 22.92 1.87 -1.83
C GLY A 235 22.98 0.77 -2.90
N ALA A 236 23.70 1.06 -3.98
CA ALA A 236 24.01 0.06 -5.00
C ALA A 236 24.89 -1.07 -4.44
N VAL A 237 24.89 -2.21 -5.12
CA VAL A 237 25.75 -3.35 -4.76
C VAL A 237 27.22 -2.91 -4.80
N PRO A 238 28.00 -3.10 -3.72
CA PRO A 238 29.41 -2.72 -3.73
C PRO A 238 30.23 -3.63 -4.65
N GLU A 239 31.06 -3.05 -5.52
CA GLU A 239 31.89 -3.78 -6.51
C GLU A 239 32.79 -4.86 -5.86
N ASN A 240 33.31 -4.58 -4.66
CA ASN A 240 34.14 -5.49 -3.87
C ASN A 240 33.50 -5.84 -2.53
N GLY A 241 32.19 -6.14 -2.55
CA GLY A 241 31.44 -6.50 -1.35
C GLY A 241 31.92 -7.79 -0.69
N LYS A 242 32.12 -7.78 0.63
CA LYS A 242 32.39 -9.00 1.40
C LYS A 242 31.20 -9.97 1.27
N LEU A 243 31.49 -11.26 1.13
CA LEU A 243 30.50 -12.33 1.10
C LEU A 243 29.50 -12.20 2.26
N GLY A 244 28.21 -12.29 1.95
CA GLY A 244 27.14 -12.26 2.95
C GLY A 244 26.65 -10.86 3.35
N ARG A 245 27.30 -9.78 2.89
CA ARG A 245 26.73 -8.42 2.99
C ARG A 245 25.42 -8.36 2.22
N ARG A 246 24.45 -7.63 2.76
CA ARG A 246 23.12 -7.44 2.19
C ARG A 246 22.71 -5.99 2.27
N GLY A 247 21.88 -5.59 1.33
CA GLY A 247 21.35 -4.24 1.32
C GLY A 247 20.15 -4.09 0.39
N ILE A 248 19.73 -2.83 0.28
CA ILE A 248 18.70 -2.39 -0.64
C ILE A 248 19.23 -1.22 -1.48
N GLU A 249 18.91 -1.24 -2.77
CA GLU A 249 19.05 -0.12 -3.67
C GLU A 249 17.69 0.56 -3.82
N ILE A 250 17.65 1.89 -3.68
CA ILE A 250 16.47 2.67 -4.08
C ILE A 250 16.58 2.90 -5.58
N VAL A 251 15.85 2.10 -6.36
CA VAL A 251 15.93 2.08 -7.83
C VAL A 251 15.27 3.32 -8.41
N GLN A 252 14.13 3.70 -7.84
CA GLN A 252 13.42 4.92 -8.20
C GLN A 252 12.59 5.41 -7.02
N ASP A 253 12.49 6.72 -6.90
CA ASP A 253 11.57 7.41 -6.00
C ASP A 253 10.97 8.62 -6.70
N GLY A 254 9.74 8.96 -6.35
CA GLY A 254 9.06 10.03 -7.04
C GLY A 254 7.67 10.30 -6.54
N TRP A 255 6.98 11.15 -7.28
CA TRP A 255 5.60 11.54 -7.01
C TRP A 255 4.77 11.38 -8.29
N GLU A 256 3.60 10.77 -8.18
CA GLU A 256 2.62 10.63 -9.26
C GLU A 256 1.21 10.88 -8.72
N ARG A 257 0.52 11.88 -9.28
CA ARG A 257 -0.93 12.10 -9.09
C ARG A 257 -1.36 12.12 -7.62
N SER A 258 -0.69 12.94 -6.82
CA SER A 258 -0.94 13.10 -5.38
C SER A 258 -0.44 11.95 -4.49
N ASN A 259 0.53 11.17 -4.96
CA ASN A 259 1.09 10.04 -4.23
C ASN A 259 2.60 9.99 -4.35
N TYR A 260 3.27 9.63 -3.27
CA TYR A 260 4.69 9.26 -3.30
C TYR A 260 4.85 7.77 -3.57
N TYR A 261 5.93 7.42 -4.25
CA TYR A 261 6.32 6.03 -4.43
C TYR A 261 7.82 5.82 -4.27
N THR A 262 8.19 4.60 -3.92
CA THR A 262 9.59 4.16 -3.84
C THR A 262 9.67 2.71 -4.28
N GLU A 263 10.54 2.45 -5.26
CA GLU A 263 10.92 1.12 -5.67
C GLU A 263 12.28 0.75 -5.08
N LEU A 264 12.35 -0.44 -4.51
CA LEU A 264 13.52 -1.01 -3.88
C LEU A 264 13.96 -2.28 -4.62
N ARG A 265 15.27 -2.54 -4.62
CA ARG A 265 15.86 -3.82 -5.02
C ARG A 265 16.78 -4.32 -3.92
N CYS A 266 16.48 -5.50 -3.39
CA CYS A 266 17.35 -6.20 -2.45
C CYS A 266 18.56 -6.80 -3.18
N TRP A 267 19.69 -6.83 -2.49
CA TRP A 267 20.90 -7.47 -2.98
C TRP A 267 21.67 -8.16 -1.85
N LYS A 268 22.42 -9.19 -2.23
CA LYS A 268 23.34 -9.92 -1.36
C LYS A 268 24.63 -10.20 -2.12
N CYS A 269 25.77 -9.88 -1.52
CA CYS A 269 27.08 -10.23 -2.08
C CYS A 269 27.27 -11.75 -2.01
N SER A 270 27.46 -12.37 -3.17
CA SER A 270 27.69 -13.79 -3.41
C SER A 270 29.15 -14.10 -3.71
#